data_AF-W7BIN7-F1
#
_entry.id   AF-W7BIN7-F1
#
_cell.length_a   1.000
_cell.length_b   1.000
_cell.length_c   1.000
_cell.angle_alpha   90.00
_cell.angle_beta   90.00
_cell.angle_gamma   90.00
#
_symmetry.space_group_name_H-M   'P 1'
#
loop_
_entity.id
_entity.type
_entity.pdbx_description
1 polymer ?
#
loop_
_entity_poly.entity_id
_entity_poly.type
_entity_poly.pdbx_seq_one_letter_code
_entity_poly.pdbx_strand_id
1 'polypeptide(L)'
;MLLSQVTVELAVGEIEQIKDKYNFEQSVRSYLRRIKRKTALLIAASCGLGGIIADLPEKLDDKLYLFGYYVGMAFQITDDVLDFSQDEKKLGKPAGEDLSQGNVTLPVFFCYARPTTL
;
A
#
# COMPACT_ATOMS: atom_id res chain seq x y z
N MET A 1 20.46 -2.95 -10.66
CA MET A 1 20.44 -2.50 -9.25
C MET A 1 19.05 -2.10 -8.76
N LEU A 2 18.22 -1.44 -9.59
CA LEU A 2 16.86 -1.01 -9.25
C LEU A 2 15.98 -2.12 -8.63
N LEU A 3 15.84 -3.28 -9.31
CA LEU A 3 15.01 -4.39 -8.79
C LEU A 3 15.49 -4.91 -7.43
N SER A 4 16.80 -5.06 -7.23
CA SER A 4 17.35 -5.52 -5.96
C SER A 4 17.01 -4.58 -4.81
N GLN A 5 17.09 -3.26 -5.03
CA GLN A 5 16.68 -2.27 -4.03
C GLN A 5 15.18 -2.35 -3.72
N VAL A 6 14.35 -2.51 -4.75
CA VAL A 6 12.90 -2.66 -4.59
C VAL A 6 12.55 -3.93 -3.81
N THR A 7 13.23 -5.06 -4.08
CA THR A 7 13.05 -6.30 -3.31
C THR A 7 13.42 -6.13 -1.84
N VAL A 8 14.48 -5.39 -1.54
CA VAL A 8 14.84 -5.06 -0.15
C VAL A 8 13.75 -4.20 0.51
N GLU A 9 13.27 -3.15 -0.17
CA GLU A 9 12.20 -2.31 0.37
C GLU A 9 10.89 -3.07 0.58
N LEU A 10 10.54 -4.02 -0.31
CA LEU A 10 9.40 -4.93 -0.14
C LEU A 10 9.53 -5.75 1.14
N ALA A 11 10.69 -6.41 1.33
CA ALA A 11 10.95 -7.20 2.53
C ALA A 11 10.90 -6.35 3.81
N VAL A 12 11.44 -5.13 3.77
CA VAL A 12 11.34 -4.17 4.89
C VAL A 12 9.89 -3.80 5.17
N GLY A 13 9.07 -3.57 4.15
CA GLY A 13 7.64 -3.29 4.30
C GLY A 13 6.87 -4.41 4.99
N GLU A 14 7.16 -5.67 4.64
CA GLU A 14 6.57 -6.84 5.31
C GLU A 14 7.02 -6.98 6.76
N ILE A 15 8.30 -6.75 7.05
CA ILE A 15 8.83 -6.78 8.42
C ILE A 15 8.19 -5.67 9.28
N GLU A 16 8.02 -4.46 8.73
CA GLU A 16 7.33 -3.36 9.42
C GLU A 16 5.87 -3.72 9.70
N GLN A 17 5.16 -4.31 8.73
CA GLN A 17 3.78 -4.79 8.93
C GLN A 17 3.66 -5.79 10.09
N ILE A 18 4.59 -6.76 10.17
CA ILE A 18 4.59 -7.76 11.23
C ILE A 18 4.84 -7.10 12.60
N LYS A 19 5.80 -6.18 12.68
CA LYS A 19 6.13 -5.46 13.92
C LYS A 19 4.99 -4.59 14.41
N ASP A 20 4.23 -4.03 13.47
CA ASP A 20 3.14 -3.10 13.74
C ASP A 20 1.79 -3.81 13.97
N LYS A 21 1.74 -5.15 13.95
CA LYS A 21 0.52 -5.90 14.25
C LYS A 21 -0.03 -5.52 15.62
N TYR A 22 -1.34 -5.28 15.69
CA TYR A 22 -2.09 -4.90 16.89
C TYR A 22 -1.66 -3.58 17.54
N ASN A 23 -0.79 -2.80 16.89
CA ASN A 23 -0.38 -1.49 17.38
C ASN A 23 -1.32 -0.39 16.85
N PHE A 24 -2.23 0.12 17.69
CA PHE A 24 -3.18 1.17 17.29
C PHE A 24 -2.59 2.59 17.37
N GLU A 25 -1.40 2.76 17.96
CA GLU A 25 -0.69 4.05 18.06
C GLU A 25 0.07 4.40 16.77
N GLN A 26 -0.14 3.64 15.70
CA GLN A 26 0.41 3.92 14.38
C GLN A 26 -0.11 5.24 13.84
N SER A 27 0.68 5.87 12.95
CA SER A 27 0.27 7.09 12.27
C SER A 27 -0.16 6.78 10.83
N VAL A 28 -0.97 7.66 10.24
CA VAL A 28 -1.26 7.61 8.80
C VAL A 28 0.04 7.65 7.98
N ARG A 29 1.10 8.31 8.48
CA ARG A 29 2.41 8.35 7.82
C ARG A 29 3.11 6.99 7.81
N SER A 30 3.07 6.23 8.90
CA SER A 30 3.64 4.87 8.92
C SER A 30 2.86 3.93 8.01
N TYR A 31 1.53 4.06 8.01
CA TYR A 31 0.67 3.38 7.04
C TYR A 31 1.06 3.66 5.58
N LEU A 32 1.15 4.93 5.19
CA LEU A 32 1.53 5.32 3.82
C LEU A 32 2.92 4.79 3.42
N ARG A 33 3.86 4.76 4.36
CA ARG A 33 5.20 4.19 4.13
C ARG A 33 5.14 2.68 3.91
N ARG A 34 4.31 1.97 4.67
CA ARG A 34 4.11 0.53 4.54
C ARG A 34 3.54 0.16 3.17
N ILE A 35 2.43 0.77 2.76
CA ILE A 35 1.80 0.46 1.46
C ILE A 35 2.66 0.91 0.26
N LYS A 36 3.44 1.98 0.43
CA LYS A 36 4.46 2.39 -0.55
C LYS A 36 5.43 1.25 -0.81
N ARG A 37 5.96 0.66 0.25
CA ARG A 37 7.00 -0.38 0.18
C ARG A 37 6.44 -1.71 -0.32
N LYS A 38 5.32 -2.14 0.26
CA LYS A 38 4.67 -3.42 -0.02
C LYS A 38 4.13 -3.54 -1.45
N THR A 39 3.63 -2.43 -2.01
CA THR A 39 2.86 -2.48 -3.27
C THR A 39 3.38 -1.47 -4.30
N ALA A 40 3.46 -0.18 -3.93
CA ALA A 40 3.68 0.87 -4.92
C ALA A 40 5.07 0.84 -5.58
N LEU A 41 6.13 0.54 -4.83
CA LEU A 41 7.50 0.54 -5.36
C LEU A 41 7.73 -0.53 -6.42
N LEU A 42 7.11 -1.71 -6.30
CA LEU A 42 7.24 -2.76 -7.30
C LEU A 42 6.57 -2.38 -8.61
N ILE A 43 5.37 -1.78 -8.53
CA ILE A 43 4.64 -1.30 -9.71
C ILE A 43 5.41 -0.15 -10.37
N ALA A 44 5.87 0.83 -9.59
CA ALA A 44 6.67 1.96 -10.07
C ALA A 44 7.94 1.48 -10.79
N ALA A 45 8.68 0.55 -10.19
CA ALA A 45 9.89 -0.01 -10.79
C ALA A 45 9.58 -0.80 -12.07
N SER A 46 8.46 -1.53 -12.11
CA SER A 46 8.04 -2.25 -13.32
C SER A 46 7.74 -1.29 -14.48
N CYS A 47 7.06 -0.16 -14.21
CA CYS A 47 6.81 0.87 -15.20
C CYS A 47 8.11 1.54 -15.70
N GLY A 48 9.01 1.92 -14.79
CA GLY A 48 10.30 2.52 -15.16
C GLY A 48 11.23 1.55 -15.91
N LEU A 49 11.26 0.27 -15.52
CA LEU A 49 12.03 -0.73 -16.29
C LEU A 49 11.53 -0.85 -17.74
N GLY A 50 10.21 -0.75 -17.95
CA GLY A 50 9.64 -0.70 -19.28
C GLY A 50 10.12 0.51 -20.09
N GLY A 51 10.20 1.69 -19.48
CA GLY A 51 10.70 2.90 -20.13
C GLY A 51 12.20 2.82 -20.45
N ILE A 52 13.01 2.27 -19.54
CA ILE A 52 14.44 2.00 -19.77
C ILE A 52 14.64 1.02 -20.95
N ILE A 53 13.89 -0.09 -20.99
CA ILE A 53 13.99 -1.07 -22.08
C ILE A 53 13.57 -0.47 -23.42
N ALA A 54 12.62 0.46 -23.42
CA ALA A 54 12.14 1.17 -24.60
C ALA A 54 13.01 2.39 -24.99
N ASP A 55 14.13 2.63 -24.30
CA ASP A 55 15.05 3.76 -24.52
C ASP A 55 14.34 5.12 -24.49
N LEU A 56 13.41 5.29 -23.54
CA LEU A 56 12.69 6.55 -23.39
C LEU A 56 13.60 7.66 -22.84
N PRO A 57 13.36 8.93 -23.21
CA PRO A 57 13.96 10.07 -22.53
C PRO A 57 13.70 10.01 -21.02
N GLU A 58 14.71 10.34 -20.22
CA GLU A 58 14.67 10.30 -18.74
C GLU A 58 13.40 10.96 -18.17
N LYS A 59 13.03 12.14 -18.68
CA LYS A 59 11.82 12.86 -18.26
C LYS A 59 10.51 12.10 -18.48
N LEU A 60 10.45 11.19 -19.46
CA LEU A 60 9.29 10.34 -19.72
C LEU A 60 9.35 9.08 -18.85
N ASP A 61 10.52 8.49 -18.66
CA ASP A 61 10.70 7.37 -17.75
C ASP A 61 10.33 7.73 -16.29
N ASP A 62 10.75 8.90 -15.82
CA ASP A 62 10.38 9.44 -14.51
C ASP A 62 8.85 9.56 -14.35
N LYS A 63 8.16 9.97 -15.41
CA LYS A 63 6.68 10.05 -15.42
C LYS A 63 6.05 8.68 -15.36
N LEU A 64 6.60 7.68 -16.05
CA LEU A 64 6.12 6.29 -15.98
C LEU A 64 6.34 5.71 -14.57
N TYR A 65 7.49 5.97 -13.97
CA TYR A 65 7.76 5.56 -12.59
C TYR A 65 6.75 6.20 -11.62
N LEU A 66 6.54 7.52 -11.70
CA LEU A 66 5.57 8.22 -10.85
C LEU A 66 4.14 7.74 -11.09
N PHE A 67 3.77 7.46 -12.34
CA PHE A 67 2.48 6.86 -12.67
C PHE A 67 2.30 5.53 -11.94
N GLY A 68 3.26 4.61 -12.06
CA GLY A 68 3.21 3.32 -11.36
C GLY A 68 3.17 3.47 -9.84
N TYR A 69 3.90 4.44 -9.29
CA TYR A 69 3.87 4.76 -7.87
C TYR A 69 2.47 5.19 -7.41
N TYR A 70 1.86 6.17 -8.06
CA TYR A 70 0.54 6.67 -7.66
C TYR A 70 -0.57 5.63 -7.88
N VAL A 71 -0.50 4.87 -8.97
CA VAL A 71 -1.43 3.76 -9.21
C VAL A 71 -1.30 2.71 -8.12
N GLY A 72 -0.10 2.30 -7.74
CA GLY A 72 0.11 1.31 -6.69
C GLY A 72 -0.35 1.80 -5.30
N MET A 73 -0.13 3.08 -4.99
CA MET A 73 -0.66 3.68 -3.76
C MET A 73 -2.19 3.69 -3.75
N ALA A 74 -2.82 4.12 -4.86
CA ALA A 74 -4.28 4.16 -4.98
C ALA A 74 -4.89 2.76 -4.93
N PHE A 75 -4.25 1.78 -5.56
CA PHE A 75 -4.67 0.38 -5.54
C PHE A 75 -4.73 -0.16 -4.11
N GLN A 76 -3.66 -0.02 -3.32
CA GLN A 76 -3.64 -0.54 -1.96
C GLN A 76 -4.62 0.18 -1.03
N ILE A 77 -4.77 1.51 -1.16
CA ILE A 77 -5.78 2.25 -0.39
C ILE A 77 -7.19 1.74 -0.73
N THR A 78 -7.45 1.45 -2.00
CA THR A 78 -8.75 0.92 -2.45
C THR A 78 -8.98 -0.48 -1.89
N ASP A 79 -7.99 -1.37 -1.95
CA ASP A 79 -8.03 -2.72 -1.38
C ASP A 79 -8.38 -2.70 0.11
N ASP A 80 -7.68 -1.87 0.88
CA ASP A 80 -7.93 -1.69 2.31
C ASP A 80 -9.33 -1.12 2.62
N VAL A 81 -9.90 -0.27 1.74
CA VAL A 81 -11.29 0.23 1.88
C VAL A 81 -12.31 -0.85 1.54
N LEU A 82 -12.02 -1.68 0.54
CA LEU A 82 -12.89 -2.77 0.13
C LEU A 82 -12.97 -3.87 1.20
N ASP A 83 -11.91 -4.08 1.98
CA ASP A 83 -11.91 -4.98 3.15
C ASP A 83 -13.04 -4.66 4.16
N PHE A 84 -13.40 -3.37 4.31
CA PHE A 84 -14.46 -2.94 5.23
C PHE A 84 -15.84 -2.75 4.58
N SER A 85 -15.91 -2.52 3.27
CA SER A 85 -17.12 -2.00 2.61
C SER A 85 -17.87 -3.01 1.75
N GLN A 86 -17.29 -4.18 1.47
CA GLN A 86 -17.93 -5.18 0.62
C GLN A 86 -18.84 -6.14 1.39
N ASP A 87 -19.95 -6.51 0.76
CA ASP A 87 -20.80 -7.63 1.15
C ASP A 87 -20.00 -8.94 1.16
N GLU A 88 -20.10 -9.73 2.24
CA GLU A 88 -19.46 -11.04 2.40
C GLU A 88 -19.66 -11.96 1.18
N LYS A 89 -20.79 -11.80 0.47
CA LYS A 89 -21.14 -12.57 -0.74
C LYS A 89 -20.23 -12.32 -1.95
N LYS A 90 -19.49 -11.20 -2.01
CA LYS A 90 -18.63 -10.86 -3.17
C LYS A 90 -17.16 -11.20 -2.97
N LEU A 91 -16.64 -11.15 -1.74
CA LEU A 91 -15.23 -11.42 -1.41
C LEU A 91 -14.98 -12.85 -0.88
N GLY A 92 -16.02 -13.54 -0.42
CA GLY A 92 -15.88 -14.87 0.17
C GLY A 92 -15.11 -14.88 1.51
N LYS A 93 -14.99 -13.71 2.16
CA LYS A 93 -14.34 -13.51 3.46
C LYS A 93 -15.18 -12.54 4.32
N PRO A 94 -15.07 -12.61 5.66
CA PRO A 94 -15.70 -11.62 6.55
C PRO A 94 -15.16 -10.22 6.26
N ALA A 95 -16.00 -9.19 6.42
CA ALA A 95 -15.54 -7.80 6.36
C ALA A 95 -14.60 -7.49 7.55
N GLY A 96 -13.55 -6.71 7.31
CA GLY A 96 -12.58 -6.32 8.33
C GLY A 96 -11.58 -7.42 8.69
N GLU A 97 -11.26 -8.33 7.76
CA GLU A 97 -10.30 -9.41 7.98
C GLU A 97 -8.91 -8.84 8.29
N ASP A 98 -8.50 -7.75 7.65
CA ASP A 98 -7.21 -7.14 7.97
C ASP A 98 -7.13 -6.72 9.44
N LEU A 99 -8.20 -6.10 9.94
CA LEU A 99 -8.27 -5.68 11.33
C LEU A 99 -8.32 -6.88 12.28
N SER A 100 -9.04 -7.95 11.94
CA SER A 100 -9.10 -9.19 12.73
C SER A 100 -7.72 -9.85 12.88
N GLN A 101 -6.88 -9.72 11.85
CA GLN A 101 -5.48 -10.19 11.84
C GLN A 101 -4.48 -9.22 12.48
N GLY A 102 -4.95 -8.08 12.99
CA GLY A 102 -4.16 -7.05 13.66
C GLY A 102 -3.53 -6.00 12.74
N ASN A 103 -3.89 -5.97 11.46
CA ASN A 103 -3.40 -4.96 10.51
C ASN A 103 -4.28 -3.70 10.61
N VAL A 104 -3.72 -2.62 11.16
CA VAL A 104 -4.43 -1.32 11.21
C VAL A 104 -4.25 -0.61 9.87
N THR A 105 -5.34 -0.46 9.09
CA THR A 105 -5.35 0.16 7.76
C THR A 105 -6.08 1.51 7.75
N LEU A 106 -6.11 2.19 6.59
CA LEU A 106 -6.60 3.57 6.48
C LEU A 106 -7.99 3.81 7.08
N PRO A 107 -9.01 2.97 6.83
CA PRO A 107 -10.34 3.17 7.41
C PRO A 107 -10.33 3.26 8.94
N VAL A 108 -9.51 2.44 9.61
CA VAL A 108 -9.42 2.41 11.08
C VAL A 108 -8.85 3.72 11.63
N PHE A 109 -7.80 4.28 10.99
CA PHE A 109 -7.25 5.58 11.41
C PHE A 109 -8.29 6.70 11.34
N PHE A 110 -9.16 6.70 10.31
CA PHE A 110 -10.22 7.70 10.17
C PHE A 110 -11.38 7.49 11.16
N CYS A 111 -11.68 6.24 11.52
CA CYS A 111 -12.64 5.95 12.59
C CYS A 111 -12.15 6.47 13.95
N TYR A 112 -10.87 6.31 14.27
CA TYR A 112 -10.29 6.76 15.54
C TYR A 112 -10.16 8.29 15.64
N ALA A 113 -9.85 8.95 14.51
CA ALA A 113 -9.72 10.40 14.45
C ALA A 113 -11.06 11.15 14.56
N ARG A 114 -12.18 10.46 14.29
CA ARG A 114 -13.53 11.00 14.51
C ARG A 114 -13.96 10.61 15.93
N PRO A 115 -14.03 11.55 16.90
CA PRO A 115 -14.64 11.23 18.17
C PRO A 115 -16.05 10.68 17.91
N THR A 116 -16.35 9.52 18.46
CA THR A 116 -17.70 8.95 18.47
C THR A 116 -18.61 9.89 19.24
N THR A 117 -19.18 10.89 18.58
CA THR A 117 -20.46 11.47 18.97
C THR A 117 -21.53 10.42 18.64
N LEU A 118 -21.74 9.53 19.60
CA LEU A 118 -23.01 8.86 19.84
C LEU A 118 -23.60 9.47 21.11
#